data_AF-X5Y308-F1
#
_entry.id   AF-X5Y308-F1
#
_cell.length_a   1.000
_cell.length_b   1.000
_cell.length_c   1.000
_cell.angle_alpha   90.00
_cell.angle_beta   90.00
_cell.angle_gamma   90.00
#
_symmetry.space_group_name_H-M   'P 1'
#
loop_
_entity.id
_entity.type
_entity.pdbx_description
1 polymer ?
#
loop_
_entity_poly.entity_id
_entity_poly.type
_entity_poly.pdbx_seq_one_letter_code
_entity_poly.pdbx_strand_id
1 'polypeptide(L)' 'MAFAKLKAHLRAKAIRTIDALWQAIGDICNLFSPTECRNYFAAAGYGLT' A
#
# COMPACT_ATOMS: atom_id res chain seq x y z
N MET A 1 4.79 7.54 3.21
CA MET A 1 5.60 6.39 2.76
C MET A 1 4.74 5.23 2.23
N ALA A 2 3.67 4.81 2.92
CA ALA A 2 2.75 3.77 2.46
C ALA A 2 2.26 3.94 1.00
N PHE A 3 1.71 5.12 0.67
CA PHE A 3 1.25 5.42 -0.70
C PHE A 3 2.36 5.42 -1.75
N ALA A 4 3.61 5.73 -1.37
CA ALA A 4 4.73 5.65 -2.30
C ALA A 4 5.05 4.20 -2.66
N LYS A 5 5.08 3.30 -1.66
CA LYS A 5 5.23 1.85 -1.85
C LYS A 5 4.10 1.26 -2.70
N LEU A 6 2.84 1.58 -2.39
CA LEU A 6 1.68 1.16 -3.18
C LEU A 6 1.82 1.59 -4.65
N LYS A 7 2.13 2.87 -4.90
CA LYS A 7 2.32 3.39 -6.25
C LYS A 7 3.48 2.73 -6.99
N ALA A 8 4.57 2.38 -6.30
CA ALA A 8 5.70 1.68 -6.91
C ALA A 8 5.28 0.31 -7.43
N HIS A 9 4.58 -0.48 -6.62
CA HIS A 9 4.07 -1.80 -7.04
C HIS A 9 3.02 -1.71 -8.17
N LEU A 10 2.10 -0.74 -8.09
CA LEU A 10 1.10 -0.54 -9.14
C LEU A 10 1.74 -0.15 -10.48
N ARG A 11 2.75 0.73 -10.46
CA ARG A 11 3.50 1.11 -11.67
C ARG A 11 4.28 -0.05 -12.25
N ALA A 12 4.89 -0.89 -11.41
CA ALA A 12 5.59 -2.08 -11.84
C ALA A 12 4.66 -3.10 -12.53
N LYS A 13 3.40 -3.23 -12.08
CA LYS A 13 2.40 -4.12 -12.69
C LYS A 13 1.78 -3.60 -14.00
N ALA A 14 1.96 -2.31 -14.32
CA ALA A 14 1.51 -1.69 -15.58
C ALA A 14 0.03 -1.94 -15.98
N ILE A 15 -0.86 -2.09 -15.00
CA ILE A 15 -2.28 -2.40 -15.19
C ILE A 15 -3.01 -1.29 -15.95
N ARG A 16 -3.88 -1.65 -16.92
CA ARG A 16 -4.59 -0.70 -17.80
C ARG A 16 -6.12 -0.78 -17.75
N THR A 17 -6.69 -1.62 -16.89
CA THR A 17 -8.15 -1.74 -16.71
C THR A 17 -8.53 -1.50 -15.25
N ILE A 18 -9.74 -0.97 -15.02
CA ILE A 18 -10.23 -0.64 -13.68
C ILE A 18 -10.39 -1.90 -12.82
N ASP A 19 -10.95 -2.97 -13.38
CA ASP A 19 -11.16 -4.22 -12.64
C ASP A 19 -9.84 -4.85 -12.19
N ALA A 20 -8.85 -4.91 -13.10
CA ALA A 20 -7.54 -5.43 -12.76
C ALA A 20 -6.79 -4.51 -11.78
N LEU A 21 -7.09 -3.20 -11.79
CA LEU A 21 -6.51 -2.25 -10.83
C LEU A 21 -7.02 -2.54 -9.43
N TRP A 22 -8.33 -2.76 -9.27
CA TRP A 22 -8.93 -3.10 -7.97
C TRP A 22 -8.35 -4.40 -7.40
N GLN A 23 -8.25 -5.44 -8.22
CA GLN A 23 -7.64 -6.70 -7.79
C GLN A 23 -6.17 -6.52 -7.40
N ALA A 24 -5.39 -5.81 -8.22
CA ALA A 24 -3.99 -5.54 -7.93
C ALA A 24 -3.79 -4.73 -6.64
N ILE A 25 -4.68 -3.78 -6.33
CA ILE A 25 -4.64 -3.04 -5.07
C ILE A 25 -4.86 -3.99 -3.89
N GLY A 26 -5.85 -4.88 -3.96
CA GLY A 26 -6.10 -5.89 -2.94
C GLY A 26 -4.88 -6.78 -2.68
N ASP A 27 -4.29 -7.31 -3.75
CA ASP A 27 -3.07 -8.13 -3.67
C ASP A 27 -1.90 -7.37 -3.04
N ILE A 28 -1.70 -6.11 -3.44
CA ILE A 28 -0.60 -5.30 -2.91
C ILE A 28 -0.83 -4.95 -1.44
N CYS A 29 -2.09 -4.70 -1.03
CA CYS A 29 -2.44 -4.48 0.38
C CYS A 29 -2.06 -5.67 1.26
N ASN A 30 -2.17 -6.91 0.76
CA ASN A 30 -1.74 -8.11 1.47
C ASN A 30 -0.22 -8.19 1.69
N LEU A 31 0.58 -7.39 0.97
CA LEU A 31 2.04 -7.31 1.16
C LEU A 31 2.44 -6.42 2.35
N PHE A 32 1.51 -5.65 2.91
CA PHE A 32 1.79 -4.80 4.06
C PHE A 32 1.59 -5.59 5.35
N SER A 33 2.67 -5.70 6.14
CA SER A 33 2.55 -6.32 7.46
C SER A 33 1.86 -5.38 8.46
N PRO A 34 1.16 -5.90 9.48
CA PRO A 34 0.57 -5.08 10.54
C PRO A 34 1.58 -4.15 11.22
N THR A 35 2.83 -4.62 11.41
CA THR A 35 3.92 -3.83 12.00
C THR A 35 4.32 -2.67 11.09
N GLU A 36 4.46 -2.92 9.79
CA GLU A 36 4.77 -1.88 8.82
C GLU A 36 3.66 -0.82 8.76
N CYS A 37 2.39 -1.23 8.79
CA CYS A 37 1.25 -0.32 8.88
C CYS A 37 1.32 0.55 10.13
N ARG A 38 1.56 -0.04 11.31
CA ARG A 38 1.72 0.73 12.56
C ARG A 38 2.86 1.74 12.46
N ASN A 39 3.99 1.37 11.86
CA ASN A 39 5.11 2.29 11.66
C ASN A 39 4.74 3.45 10.74
N TYR A 40 3.94 3.22 9.69
CA TYR A 40 3.45 4.30 8.83
C TYR A 40 2.51 5.25 9.58
N PHE A 41 1.62 4.73 10.43
CA PHE A 41 0.75 5.57 11.25
C PHE A 41 1.55 6.36 12.29
N ALA A 42 2.51 5.73 12.98
CA ALA A 42 3.41 6.40 13.91
C ALA A 42 4.23 7.51 13.24
N ALA A 43 4.82 7.24 12.07
CA ALA A 43 5.55 8.24 11.31
C ALA A 43 4.69 9.42 10.81
N ALA A 44 3.38 9.22 10.70
CA ALA A 44 2.42 10.27 10.36
C ALA A 44 1.87 11.03 11.59
N GLY A 45 2.35 10.72 12.80
CA GLY A 45 1.86 11.32 14.04
C GLY A 45 0.55 10.73 14.58
N TYR A 46 0.09 9.61 14.00
CA TYR A 46 -1.11 8.88 14.42
C TYR A 46 -0.79 7.62 15.23
N GLY A 47 0.48 7.40 15.59
CA GLY A 47 0.85 6.31 16.49
C GLY A 47 0.35 6.62 17.88
N LEU A 48 -0.41 5.71 18.47
CA LEU A 48 -0.73 5.75 19.90
C LEU A 48 0.61 5.71 20.67
N THR A 49 0.98 6.84 21.25
CA THR A 49 1.96 6.94 22.33
C THR A 49 1.48 6.22 23.57
#